data_AF-A0A957AYA7-F1
#
_entry.id   AF-A0A957AYA7-F1
#
_cell.length_a   1.000
_cell.length_b   1.000
_cell.length_c   1.000
_cell.angle_alpha   90.00
_cell.angle_beta   90.00
_cell.angle_gamma   90.00
#
_symmetry.space_group_name_H-M   'P 1'
#
loop_
_entity.id
_entity.type
_entity.pdbx_description
1 polymer ?
#
loop_
_entity_poly.entity_id
_entity_poly.type
_entity_poly.pdbx_seq_one_letter_code
_entity_poly.pdbx_strand_id
1 'polypeptide(L)'
;DLLEGWYQDWCLFERERYQQMLLLMLDKLMAHCESCGAYEAGIVYGMQILRYDLARERTYRQLMRLFYLAGDRTGALRQYERCTAVLRNELGVKPSTSTEQLRAQVEADDMVTHESTLVWPSSSPLFWQSALQNTLQQLHNFDAILDQTRQQIQQEIQRVESTLSNTTG
;
A
#
# COMPACT_ATOMS: atom_id res chain seq x y z
N ASP A 1 10.88 8.37 -26.31
CA ASP A 1 10.48 7.03 -25.92
C ASP A 1 11.62 6.04 -26.03
N LEU A 2 11.90 5.29 -24.97
CA LEU A 2 12.78 4.13 -25.05
C LEU A 2 11.90 2.90 -25.25
N LEU A 3 12.00 2.26 -26.43
CA LEU A 3 11.39 0.97 -26.80
C LEU A 3 9.96 1.01 -27.38
N GLU A 4 9.75 1.84 -28.39
CA GLU A 4 8.62 1.70 -29.30
C GLU A 4 8.86 0.46 -30.21
N GLY A 5 8.11 -0.62 -30.00
CA GLY A 5 8.10 -1.80 -30.89
C GLY A 5 8.55 -3.15 -30.29
N TRP A 6 8.97 -3.20 -29.03
CA TRP A 6 9.39 -4.46 -28.35
C TRP A 6 8.48 -4.84 -27.18
N TYR A 7 7.16 -4.75 -27.39
CA TYR A 7 6.17 -5.32 -26.48
C TYR A 7 6.07 -6.83 -26.70
N GLN A 8 7.11 -7.57 -26.34
CA GLN A 8 6.95 -9.01 -26.15
C GLN A 8 6.11 -9.24 -24.90
N ASP A 9 5.21 -10.22 -24.91
CA ASP A 9 4.22 -10.45 -23.84
C ASP A 9 4.85 -10.52 -22.44
N TRP A 10 6.09 -11.02 -22.32
CA TRP A 10 6.85 -11.05 -21.07
C TRP A 10 7.11 -9.66 -20.45
N CYS A 11 7.30 -8.62 -21.27
CA CYS A 11 7.47 -7.23 -20.80
C CYS A 11 6.19 -6.72 -20.13
N LEU A 12 5.02 -7.12 -20.63
CA LEU A 12 3.72 -6.73 -20.08
C LEU A 12 3.48 -7.41 -18.72
N PHE A 13 3.76 -8.72 -18.62
CA PHE A 13 3.65 -9.46 -17.37
C PHE A 13 4.56 -8.91 -16.27
N GLU A 14 5.81 -8.61 -16.60
CA GLU A 14 6.75 -8.04 -15.62
C GLU A 14 6.34 -6.64 -15.18
N ARG A 15 5.85 -5.79 -16.09
CA ARG A 15 5.33 -4.47 -15.73
C ARG A 15 4.15 -4.56 -14.77
N GLU A 16 3.19 -5.45 -15.04
CA GLU A 16 2.05 -5.72 -14.17
C GLU A 16 2.53 -6.20 -12.79
N ARG A 17 3.49 -7.14 -12.74
CA ARG A 17 4.08 -7.65 -11.50
C ARG A 17 4.70 -6.54 -10.65
N TYR A 18 5.52 -5.67 -11.25
CA TYR A 18 6.14 -4.54 -10.54
C TYR A 18 5.11 -3.51 -10.07
N GLN A 19 4.06 -3.25 -10.86
CA GLN A 19 2.98 -2.35 -10.47
C GLN A 19 2.23 -2.89 -9.25
N GLN A 20 1.89 -4.19 -9.23
CA GLN A 20 1.23 -4.81 -8.07
C GLN A 20 2.13 -4.78 -6.82
N MET A 21 3.44 -5.01 -6.98
CA MET A 21 4.39 -4.92 -5.87
C MET A 21 4.48 -3.49 -5.32
N LEU A 22 4.53 -2.48 -6.19
CA LEU A 22 4.51 -1.08 -5.79
C LEU A 22 3.24 -0.73 -5.01
N LEU A 23 2.07 -1.13 -5.52
CA LEU A 23 0.79 -0.91 -4.84
C LEU A 23 0.76 -1.53 -3.44
N LEU A 24 1.27 -2.77 -3.31
CA LEU A 24 1.38 -3.45 -2.02
C LEU A 24 2.31 -2.71 -1.05
N MET A 25 3.45 -2.20 -1.54
CA MET A 25 4.39 -1.44 -0.72
C MET A 25 3.79 -0.10 -0.27
N LEU A 26 3.07 0.61 -1.15
CA LEU A 26 2.40 1.85 -0.81
C LEU A 26 1.29 1.63 0.24
N ASP A 27 0.50 0.57 0.13
CA ASP A 27 -0.50 0.20 1.15
C ASP A 27 0.16 -0.03 2.53
N LYS A 28 1.31 -0.71 2.56
CA LYS A 28 2.07 -0.93 3.80
C LYS A 28 2.61 0.37 4.38
N LEU A 29 3.13 1.26 3.53
CA LEU A 29 3.61 2.57 3.96
C LEU A 29 2.47 3.45 4.50
N MET A 30 1.30 3.43 3.87
CA MET A 30 0.11 4.11 4.39
C MET A 30 -0.27 3.61 5.79
N ALA A 31 -0.35 2.29 5.98
CA ALA A 31 -0.67 1.69 7.27
C ALA A 31 0.38 2.02 8.35
N HIS A 32 1.66 2.04 7.97
CA HIS A 32 2.74 2.44 8.86
C HIS A 32 2.61 3.91 9.27
N CYS A 33 2.37 4.81 8.32
CA CYS A 33 2.13 6.22 8.58
C CYS A 33 0.94 6.45 9.53
N GLU A 34 -0.16 5.72 9.35
CA GLU A 34 -1.31 5.72 10.25
C GLU A 34 -0.90 5.34 11.69
N SER A 35 -0.12 4.27 11.84
CA SER A 35 0.33 3.77 13.15
C SER A 35 1.33 4.69 13.87
N CYS A 36 2.15 5.42 13.11
CA CYS A 36 3.17 6.32 13.65
C CYS A 36 2.69 7.77 13.81
N GLY A 37 1.43 8.07 13.49
CA GLY A 37 0.90 9.44 13.51
C GLY A 37 1.40 10.33 12.37
N ALA A 38 2.08 9.77 11.37
CA ALA A 38 2.62 10.48 10.22
C ALA A 38 1.55 10.63 9.11
N TYR A 39 0.39 11.20 9.44
CA TYR A 39 -0.81 11.16 8.60
C TYR A 39 -0.62 11.81 7.23
N GLU A 40 0.04 12.97 7.18
CA GLU A 40 0.33 13.68 5.92
C GLU A 40 1.15 12.84 4.93
N ALA A 41 2.15 12.10 5.42
CA ALA A 41 2.92 11.18 4.59
C ALA A 41 2.06 10.02 4.08
N GLY A 42 1.19 9.48 4.93
CA GLY A 42 0.21 8.45 4.54
C GLY A 42 -0.74 8.92 3.45
N ILE A 43 -1.19 10.18 3.51
CA ILE A 43 -2.07 10.79 2.51
C ILE A 43 -1.36 10.84 1.14
N VAL A 44 -0.08 11.21 1.10
CA VAL A 44 0.71 11.23 -0.14
C VAL A 44 0.77 9.85 -0.78
N TYR A 45 1.04 8.79 0.00
CA TYR A 45 1.08 7.42 -0.52
C TYR A 45 -0.28 6.96 -1.04
N GLY A 46 -1.38 7.29 -0.36
CA GLY A 46 -2.73 6.95 -0.83
C GLY A 46 -3.12 7.66 -2.12
N MET A 47 -2.75 8.94 -2.26
CA MET A 47 -2.93 9.65 -3.53
C MET A 47 -2.11 9.00 -4.66
N GLN A 48 -0.90 8.51 -4.37
CA GLN A 48 -0.09 7.79 -5.36
C GLN A 48 -0.74 6.47 -5.78
N ILE A 49 -1.32 5.71 -4.86
CA ILE A 49 -2.08 4.49 -5.18
C ILE A 49 -3.24 4.80 -6.14
N LEU A 50 -4.01 5.85 -5.84
CA LEU A 50 -5.16 6.24 -6.67
C LEU A 50 -4.76 6.69 -8.09
N ARG A 51 -3.50 7.08 -8.32
CA ARG A 51 -3.01 7.36 -9.68
C ARG A 51 -2.85 6.11 -10.55
N TYR A 52 -2.68 4.94 -9.93
CA TYR A 52 -2.58 3.66 -10.63
C TYR A 52 -3.93 2.95 -10.70
N ASP A 53 -4.73 3.03 -9.63
CA ASP A 53 -6.06 2.43 -9.56
C ASP A 53 -7.03 3.43 -8.90
N LEU A 54 -7.71 4.20 -9.76
CA LEU A 54 -8.64 5.24 -9.36
C LEU A 54 -9.86 4.70 -8.62
N ALA A 55 -10.27 3.45 -8.89
CA ALA A 55 -11.48 2.84 -8.34
C ALA A 55 -11.22 2.01 -7.07
N ARG A 56 -10.01 2.08 -6.50
CA ARG A 56 -9.61 1.34 -5.31
C ARG A 56 -10.27 1.87 -4.04
N GLU A 57 -11.50 1.43 -3.79
CA GLU A 57 -12.33 1.86 -2.65
C GLU A 57 -11.62 1.76 -1.28
N ARG A 58 -10.85 0.69 -1.07
CA ARG A 58 -10.08 0.49 0.17
C ARG A 58 -9.14 1.65 0.45
N THR A 59 -8.48 2.19 -0.59
CA THR A 59 -7.54 3.31 -0.46
C THR A 59 -8.26 4.59 -0.10
N TYR A 60 -9.43 4.87 -0.69
CA TYR A 60 -10.26 6.00 -0.25
C TYR A 60 -10.65 5.87 1.21
N ARG A 61 -11.05 4.68 1.65
CA ARG A 61 -11.42 4.42 3.04
C ARG A 61 -10.27 4.71 4.00
N GLN A 62 -9.04 4.35 3.62
CA GLN A 62 -7.86 4.64 4.43
C GLN A 62 -7.48 6.13 4.40
N LEU A 63 -7.60 6.80 3.25
CA LEU A 63 -7.44 8.25 3.16
C LEU A 63 -8.46 8.99 4.03
N MET A 64 -9.73 8.58 4.03
CA MET A 64 -10.76 9.15 4.92
C MET A 64 -10.32 9.09 6.39
N ARG A 65 -9.77 7.94 6.83
CA ARG A 65 -9.24 7.79 8.19
C ARG A 65 -8.05 8.70 8.45
N LEU A 66 -7.09 8.77 7.53
CA LEU A 66 -5.90 9.62 7.68
C LEU A 66 -6.25 11.11 7.73
N PHE A 67 -7.16 11.59 6.89
CA PHE A 67 -7.64 12.98 6.96
C PHE A 67 -8.33 13.26 8.29
N TYR A 68 -9.19 12.36 8.76
CA TYR A 68 -9.86 12.52 10.05
C TYR A 68 -8.85 12.55 11.21
N LEU A 69 -7.88 11.62 11.23
CA LEU A 69 -6.81 11.54 12.22
C LEU A 69 -5.89 12.77 12.20
N ALA A 70 -5.68 13.39 11.03
CA ALA A 70 -4.98 14.66 10.90
C ALA A 70 -5.80 15.88 11.37
N GLY A 71 -7.05 15.68 11.81
CA GLY A 71 -7.98 16.73 12.21
C GLY A 71 -8.73 17.39 11.05
N ASP A 72 -8.55 16.90 9.82
CA ASP A 72 -9.25 17.40 8.63
C ASP A 72 -10.51 16.56 8.32
N ARG A 73 -11.53 16.75 9.15
CA ARG A 73 -12.85 16.11 8.97
C ARG A 73 -13.46 16.43 7.60
N THR A 74 -13.26 17.65 7.09
CA THR A 74 -13.80 18.06 5.78
C THR A 74 -13.08 17.34 4.64
N GLY A 75 -11.76 17.17 4.74
CA GLY A 75 -10.95 16.36 3.83
C GLY A 75 -11.44 14.92 3.78
N ALA A 76 -11.74 14.31 4.93
CA ALA A 76 -12.28 12.95 4.99
C ALA A 76 -13.62 12.81 4.24
N LEU A 77 -14.58 13.72 4.46
CA LEU A 77 -15.87 13.70 3.76
C LEU A 77 -15.72 13.94 2.25
N ARG A 78 -14.82 14.84 1.84
CA ARG A 78 -14.49 15.05 0.41
C ARG A 78 -13.94 13.79 -0.25
N GLN A 79 -13.17 12.97 0.48
CA GLN A 79 -12.68 11.70 -0.06
C GLN A 79 -13.80 10.67 -0.26
N TYR A 80 -14.80 10.64 0.62
CA TYR A 80 -15.99 9.82 0.42
C TYR A 80 -16.76 10.22 -0.85
N GLU A 81 -16.95 11.53 -1.06
CA GLU A 81 -17.64 12.04 -2.25
C GLU A 81 -16.89 11.66 -3.53
N ARG A 82 -15.56 11.81 -3.55
CA ARG A 82 -14.71 11.38 -4.67
C ARG A 82 -14.81 9.88 -4.91
N CYS A 83 -14.71 9.07 -3.87
CA CYS A 83 -14.87 7.62 -3.95
C CYS A 83 -16.20 7.25 -4.59
N THR A 84 -17.29 7.87 -4.14
CA THR A 84 -18.65 7.63 -4.65
C THR A 84 -18.76 8.01 -6.13
N ALA A 85 -18.21 9.16 -6.52
CA ALA A 85 -18.21 9.59 -7.91
C ALA A 85 -17.41 8.65 -8.81
N VAL A 86 -16.22 8.23 -8.39
CA VAL A 86 -15.36 7.35 -9.18
C VAL A 86 -15.94 5.94 -9.29
N LEU A 87 -16.43 5.34 -8.19
CA LEU A 87 -17.08 4.02 -8.25
C LEU A 87 -18.31 4.02 -9.17
N ARG A 88 -19.08 5.11 -9.15
CA ARG A 88 -20.23 5.26 -10.04
C ARG A 88 -19.80 5.39 -11.50
N ASN A 89 -18.75 6.15 -11.79
CA ASN A 89 -18.30 6.42 -13.16
C ASN A 89 -17.56 5.22 -13.78
N GLU A 90 -16.65 4.59 -13.03
CA GLU A 90 -15.78 3.53 -13.54
C GLU A 90 -16.44 2.15 -13.47
N LEU A 91 -17.23 1.89 -12.43
CA LEU A 91 -17.77 0.55 -12.14
C LEU A 91 -19.31 0.50 -12.13
N GLY A 92 -20.00 1.64 -12.15
CA GLY A 92 -21.46 1.69 -12.07
C GLY A 92 -22.03 1.23 -10.72
N VAL A 93 -21.20 1.15 -9.68
CA VAL A 93 -21.58 0.65 -8.35
C VAL A 93 -21.63 1.77 -7.31
N LYS A 94 -22.33 1.51 -6.20
CA LYS A 94 -22.30 2.36 -5.00
C LYS A 94 -21.15 1.93 -4.09
N PRO A 95 -20.71 2.80 -3.14
CA PRO A 95 -19.78 2.41 -2.10
C PRO A 95 -20.28 1.21 -1.31
N SER A 96 -19.34 0.42 -0.80
CA SER A 96 -19.60 -0.67 0.13
C SER A 96 -20.17 -0.16 1.46
N THR A 97 -20.84 -1.04 2.18
CA THR A 97 -21.37 -0.77 3.53
C THR A 97 -20.28 -0.30 4.50
N SER A 98 -19.08 -0.86 4.42
CA SER A 98 -17.94 -0.43 5.26
C SER A 98 -17.53 1.02 5.01
N THR A 99 -17.68 1.51 3.78
CA THR A 99 -17.34 2.89 3.41
C THR A 99 -18.46 3.85 3.83
N GLU A 100 -19.73 3.44 3.69
CA GLU A 100 -20.87 4.21 4.20
C GLU A 100 -20.83 4.33 5.73
N GLN A 101 -20.48 3.25 6.44
CA GLN A 101 -20.30 3.26 7.89
C GLN A 101 -19.19 4.21 8.31
N LEU A 102 -18.05 4.21 7.61
CA LEU A 102 -16.96 5.13 7.92
C LEU A 102 -17.39 6.59 7.72
N ARG A 103 -18.11 6.89 6.64
CA ARG A 103 -18.67 8.24 6.42
C ARG A 103 -19.59 8.65 7.57
N ALA A 104 -20.49 7.77 8.01
CA ALA A 104 -21.37 8.06 9.14
C ALA A 104 -20.58 8.31 10.45
N GLN A 105 -19.51 7.55 10.70
CA GLN A 105 -18.62 7.77 11.86
C GLN A 105 -17.92 9.14 11.80
N VAL A 106 -17.39 9.52 10.64
CA VAL A 106 -16.80 10.85 10.42
C VAL A 106 -17.84 11.95 10.60
N GLU A 107 -19.07 11.75 10.14
CA GLU A 107 -20.17 12.70 10.33
C GLU A 107 -20.58 12.85 11.80
N ALA A 108 -20.60 11.75 12.55
CA ALA A 108 -20.94 11.75 13.97
C ALA A 108 -19.81 12.27 14.89
N ASP A 109 -18.60 12.48 14.35
CA ASP A 109 -17.38 12.76 15.12
C ASP A 109 -17.08 11.64 16.14
N ASP A 110 -17.53 10.43 15.82
CA ASP A 110 -17.43 9.20 16.63
C ASP A 110 -16.66 8.13 15.85
N MET A 111 -15.74 8.58 15.00
CA MET A 111 -14.73 7.67 14.48
C MET A 111 -13.94 7.20 15.70
N VAL A 112 -14.22 5.97 16.12
CA VAL A 112 -13.35 5.20 17.00
C VAL A 112 -12.02 5.13 16.26
N THR A 113 -11.19 6.12 16.53
CA THR A 113 -9.78 6.03 16.28
C THR A 113 -9.40 4.71 16.94
N HIS A 114 -8.69 3.86 16.21
CA HIS A 114 -7.70 3.08 16.93
C HIS A 114 -6.67 4.10 17.47
N GLU A 115 -7.10 4.99 18.39
CA GLU A 115 -6.29 5.29 19.53
C GLU A 115 -5.77 3.94 19.97
N SER A 116 -4.48 3.92 20.22
CA SER A 116 -3.84 3.07 21.18
C SER A 116 -4.60 3.05 22.52
N THR A 117 -5.82 2.53 22.54
CA THR A 117 -6.13 1.43 23.42
C THR A 117 -5.42 0.19 22.84
N LEU A 118 -4.08 0.18 22.74
CA LEU A 118 -3.27 -0.23 23.89
C LEU A 118 -3.91 0.11 25.24
N VAL A 119 -5.07 -0.50 25.52
CA VAL A 119 -5.22 -1.17 26.79
C VAL A 119 -4.12 -2.21 26.71
N TRP A 120 -2.95 -1.84 27.21
CA TRP A 120 -2.00 -2.83 27.64
C TRP A 120 -2.79 -3.70 28.62
N PRO A 121 -3.07 -4.99 28.35
CA PRO A 121 -3.54 -5.84 29.41
C PRO A 121 -2.39 -5.85 30.41
N SER A 122 -2.54 -5.08 31.48
CA SER A 122 -1.61 -4.99 32.59
C SER A 122 -1.60 -6.33 33.31
N SER A 123 -1.04 -7.35 32.66
CA SER A 123 -0.70 -8.69 33.17
C SER A 123 -0.44 -9.66 32.01
N SER A 124 0.77 -9.65 31.42
CA SER A 124 1.55 -10.87 31.10
C SER A 124 2.76 -10.58 30.17
N PRO A 125 4.01 -10.85 30.62
CA PRO A 125 5.23 -10.59 29.83
C PRO A 125 5.45 -11.51 28.62
N LEU A 126 4.76 -12.65 28.51
CA LEU A 126 4.99 -13.66 27.47
C LEU A 126 4.38 -13.32 26.09
N PHE A 127 3.37 -12.45 26.03
CA PHE A 127 2.72 -12.06 24.77
C PHE A 127 3.58 -11.10 23.93
N TRP A 128 4.40 -10.27 24.57
CA TRP A 128 5.27 -9.30 23.89
C TRP A 128 6.46 -9.96 23.22
N GLN A 129 6.93 -11.09 23.75
CA GLN A 129 7.99 -11.87 23.10
C GLN A 129 7.54 -12.45 21.77
N SER A 130 6.34 -13.04 21.70
CA SER A 130 5.85 -13.65 20.46
C SER A 130 5.49 -12.60 19.40
N ALA A 131 4.90 -11.47 19.80
CA ALA A 131 4.59 -10.36 18.89
C ALA A 131 5.85 -9.72 18.31
N LEU A 132 6.84 -9.40 19.16
CA LEU A 132 8.13 -8.85 18.71
C LEU A 132 8.93 -9.86 17.90
N GLN A 133 8.93 -11.14 18.29
CA GLN A 133 9.55 -12.21 17.49
C GLN A 133 8.90 -12.34 16.13
N ASN A 134 7.57 -12.25 16.04
CA ASN A 134 6.87 -12.32 14.76
C ASN A 134 7.22 -11.11 13.88
N THR A 135 7.25 -9.90 14.44
CA THR A 135 7.68 -8.71 13.68
C THR A 135 9.13 -8.78 13.24
N LEU A 136 10.05 -9.26 14.10
CA LEU A 136 11.45 -9.47 13.75
C LEU A 136 11.60 -10.56 12.68
N GLN A 137 10.83 -11.64 12.79
CA GLN A 137 10.81 -12.70 11.78
C GLN A 137 10.30 -12.17 10.44
N GLN A 138 9.27 -11.32 10.43
CA GLN A 138 8.77 -10.69 9.21
C GLN A 138 9.80 -9.75 8.58
N LEU A 139 10.53 -8.98 9.39
CA LEU A 139 11.61 -8.11 8.90
C LEU A 139 12.78 -8.94 8.33
N HIS A 140 13.22 -10.00 9.01
CA HIS A 140 14.24 -10.91 8.47
C HIS A 140 13.79 -11.61 7.19
N ASN A 141 12.53 -12.03 7.12
CA ASN A 141 11.99 -12.63 5.90
C ASN A 141 11.99 -11.62 4.74
N PHE A 142 11.69 -10.35 5.01
CA PHE A 142 11.72 -9.30 4.00
C PHE A 142 13.15 -9.02 3.51
N ASP A 143 14.10 -8.96 4.44
CA ASP A 143 15.53 -8.79 4.14
C ASP A 143 16.06 -9.93 3.26
N ALA A 144 15.71 -11.18 3.59
CA ALA A 144 16.07 -12.35 2.78
C ALA A 144 15.47 -12.31 1.36
N ILE A 145 14.24 -11.81 1.22
CA ILE A 145 13.61 -11.64 -0.10
C ILE A 145 14.34 -10.55 -0.91
N LEU A 146 14.72 -9.44 -0.28
CA LEU A 146 15.50 -8.38 -0.94
C LEU A 146 16.88 -8.87 -1.38
N ASP A 147 17.54 -9.69 -0.57
CA ASP A 147 18.82 -10.29 -0.92
C ASP A 147 18.69 -11.31 -2.07
N GLN A 148 17.67 -12.16 -2.04
CA GLN A 148 17.40 -13.12 -3.11
C GLN A 148 17.14 -12.41 -4.44
N THR A 149 16.29 -11.38 -4.43
CA THR A 149 15.99 -10.59 -5.64
C THR A 149 17.24 -9.88 -6.17
N ARG A 150 18.09 -9.35 -5.28
CA ARG A 150 19.39 -8.78 -5.68
C ARG A 150 20.30 -9.80 -6.36
N GLN A 151 20.44 -11.01 -5.79
CA GLN A 151 21.28 -12.06 -6.36
C GLN A 151 20.77 -12.51 -7.73
N GLN A 152 19.46 -12.65 -7.89
CA GLN A 152 18.86 -13.05 -9.16
C GLN A 152 19.12 -12.01 -10.26
N ILE A 153 19.00 -10.71 -9.94
CA ILE A 153 19.34 -9.63 -10.87
C ILE A 153 20.83 -9.72 -11.28
N GLN A 154 21.74 -9.96 -10.34
CA GLN A 154 23.17 -10.08 -10.64
C GLN A 154 23.48 -11.29 -11.55
N GLN A 155 22.81 -12.43 -11.34
CA GLN A 155 22.99 -13.61 -12.18
C GLN A 155 22.51 -13.37 -13.62
N GLU A 156 21.38 -12.68 -13.79
CA GLU A 156 20.89 -12.35 -15.13
C GLU A 156 21.80 -11.35 -15.85
N ILE A 157 22.36 -10.37 -15.12
CA ILE A 157 23.39 -9.47 -15.68
C ILE A 157 24.60 -10.27 -16.16
N GLN A 158 25.13 -11.18 -15.33
CA GLN A 158 26.28 -12.02 -15.70
C GLN A 158 25.99 -12.94 -16.89
N ARG A 159 24.78 -13.50 -16.96
CA ARG A 159 24.34 -14.31 -18.11
C ARG A 159 24.41 -13.49 -19.39
N VAL A 160 23.81 -12.30 -19.39
CA VAL A 160 23.83 -11.40 -20.54
C VAL A 160 25.26 -11.03 -20.93
N GLU A 161 26.11 -10.63 -19.97
CA GLU A 161 27.52 -10.32 -20.22
C GLU A 161 28.28 -11.49 -20.87
N SER A 162 28.08 -12.72 -20.37
CA SER A 162 28.72 -13.92 -20.92
C SER A 162 28.24 -14.26 -22.33
N THR A 163 26.97 -14.00 -22.66
CA THR A 163 26.44 -14.20 -24.02
C THR A 163 26.97 -13.17 -24.99
N LEU A 164 27.16 -11.91 -24.54
CA LEU A 164 27.78 -10.86 -25.34
C LEU A 164 29.26 -11.18 -25.61
N SER A 165 30.03 -11.61 -24.60
CA SER A 165 31.44 -11.96 -24.80
C SER A 165 31.65 -13.14 -25.75
N ASN A 166 30.75 -14.13 -25.72
CA ASN A 166 30.82 -15.32 -26.58
C ASN A 166 30.37 -15.09 -28.02
N THR A 167 29.65 -14.00 -28.31
CA THR A 167 29.19 -13.66 -29.66
C THR A 167 30.12 -12.68 -30.39
N THR A 168 31.04 -12.02 -29.67
CA THR A 168 32.06 -11.10 -30.21
C THR A 168 33.43 -11.72 -30.47
N GLY A 169 33.59 -13.04 -30.31
CA GLY A 169 34.80 -13.80 -30.65
C GLY A 169 34.56 -14.76 -31.81
#